data_AF-A0A6L8FNV6-F1
#
_entry.id   AF-A0A6L8FNV6-F1
#
_cell.length_a   1.000
_cell.length_b   1.000
_cell.length_c   1.000
_cell.angle_alpha   90.00
_cell.angle_beta   90.00
_cell.angle_gamma   90.00
#
_symmetry.space_group_name_H-M   'P 1'
#
loop_
_entity.id
_entity.type
_entity.pdbx_description
1 polymer ?
#
loop_
_entity_poly.entity_id
_entity_poly.type
_entity_poly.pdbx_seq_one_letter_code
_entity_poly.pdbx_strand_id
1 'polypeptide(L)'
;MSENFDQNINLKAAVDLDVVGENILDIADFAIEKYEYRNDTKLSPEMREAAATAIRESLWKLVEAFKIRRKRVLQRMFDMADETLQETLDAE
;
A
#
# COMPACT_ATOMS: atom_id res chain seq x y z
N MET A 1 -33.22 19.17 8.78
CA MET A 1 -32.08 19.40 7.87
C MET A 1 -30.94 18.57 8.41
N SER A 2 -30.53 17.51 7.70
CA SER A 2 -29.45 16.63 8.14
C SER A 2 -28.14 17.22 7.66
N GLU A 3 -27.35 17.78 8.57
CA GLU A 3 -26.00 18.23 8.27
C GLU A 3 -25.14 17.00 7.98
N ASN A 4 -24.75 16.83 6.71
CA ASN A 4 -23.73 15.87 6.32
C ASN A 4 -22.41 16.34 6.93
N PHE A 5 -22.03 15.77 8.08
CA PHE A 5 -20.68 15.85 8.60
C PHE A 5 -19.77 15.02 7.68
N ASP A 6 -19.33 15.65 6.59
CA ASP A 6 -18.25 15.17 5.74
C ASP A 6 -16.93 15.33 6.54
N GLN A 7 -16.76 14.55 7.61
CA GLN A 7 -15.51 14.45 8.34
C GLN A 7 -14.51 13.70 7.47
N ASN A 8 -13.94 14.42 6.51
CA ASN A 8 -12.72 13.99 5.84
C ASN A 8 -11.60 13.99 6.90
N ILE A 9 -11.41 12.84 7.54
CA ILE A 9 -10.28 12.59 8.44
C ILE A 9 -9.02 12.82 7.62
N ASN A 10 -8.40 13.99 7.81
CA ASN A 10 -7.20 14.39 7.09
C ASN A 10 -6.01 13.64 7.68
N LEU A 11 -5.89 12.36 7.30
CA LEU A 11 -4.77 11.49 7.62
C LEU A 11 -3.52 12.08 6.94
N LYS A 12 -2.72 12.83 7.71
CA LYS A 12 -1.34 13.19 7.30
C LYS A 12 -0.67 11.93 6.75
N ALA A 13 -0.05 12.04 5.57
CA ALA A 13 0.61 10.93 4.92
C ALA A 13 1.78 10.44 5.80
N ALA A 14 1.53 9.43 6.63
CA ALA A 14 2.55 8.79 7.46
C ALA A 14 3.53 7.90 6.65
N VAL A 15 3.48 7.96 5.32
CA VAL A 15 4.25 7.11 4.41
C VAL A 15 4.85 8.01 3.34
N ASP A 16 6.17 7.96 3.24
CA ASP A 16 6.94 8.57 2.16
C ASP A 16 6.89 7.66 0.94
N LEU A 17 6.31 8.15 -0.17
CA LEU A 17 6.14 7.36 -1.38
C LEU A 17 7.41 7.30 -2.22
N ASP A 18 8.35 8.22 -2.02
CA ASP A 18 9.62 8.23 -2.74
C ASP A 18 10.50 7.09 -2.20
N VAL A 19 10.56 6.95 -0.87
CA VAL A 19 11.23 5.81 -0.19
C VAL A 19 10.59 4.47 -0.58
N VAL A 20 9.27 4.41 -0.74
CA VAL A 20 8.60 3.19 -1.23
C VAL A 20 9.01 2.89 -2.67
N GLY A 21 9.12 3.91 -3.51
CA GLY A 21 9.59 3.79 -4.88
C GLY A 21 11.00 3.23 -4.98
N GLU A 22 11.94 3.76 -4.20
CA GLU A 22 13.33 3.28 -4.13
C GLU A 22 13.40 1.81 -3.72
N ASN A 23 12.71 1.42 -2.64
CA ASN A 23 12.68 0.03 -2.20
C ASN A 23 12.10 -0.93 -3.26
N ILE A 24 11.11 -0.47 -4.04
CA ILE A 24 10.52 -1.27 -5.13
C ILE A 24 11.54 -1.50 -6.25
N LEU A 25 12.42 -0.54 -6.54
CA LEU A 25 13.52 -0.70 -7.50
C LEU A 25 14.48 -1.78 -7.03
N ASP A 26 14.96 -1.68 -5.79
CA ASP A 26 15.91 -2.65 -5.23
C ASP A 26 15.35 -4.07 -5.23
N ILE A 27 14.06 -4.23 -4.90
CA ILE A 27 13.38 -5.52 -4.95
C ILE A 27 13.30 -6.06 -6.38
N ALA A 28 13.01 -5.20 -7.36
CA ALA A 28 12.95 -5.61 -8.77
C ALA A 28 14.30 -6.08 -9.27
N ASP A 29 15.37 -5.33 -8.99
CA ASP A 29 16.73 -5.68 -9.36
C ASP A 29 17.16 -7.00 -8.71
N PHE A 30 16.94 -7.15 -7.40
CA PHE A 30 17.26 -8.40 -6.70
C PHE A 30 16.47 -9.60 -7.26
N ALA A 31 15.20 -9.42 -7.60
CA ALA A 31 14.38 -10.50 -8.17
C ALA A 31 14.93 -10.98 -9.51
N ILE A 32 15.41 -10.04 -10.34
CA ILE A 32 16.04 -10.34 -11.63
C ILE A 32 17.38 -11.04 -11.43
N GLU A 33 18.25 -10.51 -10.57
CA GLU A 33 19.55 -11.13 -10.27
C GLU A 33 19.39 -12.56 -9.74
N LYS A 34 18.41 -12.76 -8.86
CA LYS A 34 18.06 -14.08 -8.34
C LYS A 34 17.59 -15.02 -9.44
N TYR A 35 16.84 -14.54 -10.43
CA TYR A 35 16.44 -15.34 -11.58
C TYR A 35 17.64 -15.74 -12.42
N GLU A 36 18.50 -14.78 -12.78
CA GLU A 36 19.72 -15.00 -13.56
C GLU A 36 20.63 -16.03 -12.88
N TYR A 37 20.87 -15.87 -11.57
CA TYR A 37 21.67 -16.80 -10.78
C TYR A 37 21.06 -18.21 -10.74
N ARG A 38 19.75 -18.33 -10.51
CA ARG A 38 19.07 -19.63 -10.41
C ARG A 38 19.05 -20.42 -11.72
N ASN A 39 19.02 -19.72 -12.84
CA ASN A 39 18.88 -20.34 -14.16
C ASN A 39 20.21 -20.36 -14.93
N ASP A 40 21.32 -19.95 -14.30
CA ASP A 40 22.65 -19.82 -14.91
C ASP A 40 22.60 -19.09 -16.26
N THR A 41 21.86 -17.98 -16.29
CA THR A 41 21.60 -17.21 -17.50
C THR A 41 21.83 -15.72 -17.25
N LYS A 42 22.04 -14.96 -18.32
CA LYS A 42 22.05 -13.49 -18.29
C LYS A 42 21.01 -12.97 -19.23
N LEU A 43 20.12 -12.11 -18.72
CA LEU A 43 19.15 -11.43 -19.55
C LEU A 43 19.86 -10.39 -20.40
N SER A 44 19.33 -10.13 -21.60
CA SER A 44 19.75 -8.96 -22.36
C SER A 44 19.35 -7.68 -21.60
N PRO A 45 20.01 -6.54 -21.85
CA PRO A 45 19.64 -5.27 -21.22
C PRO A 45 18.16 -4.92 -21.42
N GLU A 46 17.63 -5.15 -22.62
CA GLU A 46 16.23 -4.91 -22.98
C GLU A 46 15.26 -5.80 -22.18
N MET A 47 15.59 -7.09 -22.03
CA MET A 47 14.79 -8.01 -21.21
C MET A 47 14.85 -7.66 -19.73
N ARG A 48 16.02 -7.21 -19.25
CA ARG A 48 16.23 -6.79 -17.87
C ARG A 48 15.37 -5.57 -17.54
N GLU A 49 15.38 -4.57 -18.42
CA GLU A 49 14.58 -3.35 -18.27
C GLU A 49 13.06 -3.64 -18.33
N ALA A 50 12.63 -4.47 -19.29
CA ALA A 50 11.23 -4.89 -19.39
C ALA A 50 10.77 -5.64 -18.14
N ALA A 51 11.61 -6.56 -17.62
CA ALA A 51 11.32 -7.29 -16.39
C ALA A 51 11.25 -6.36 -15.17
N ALA A 52 12.20 -5.44 -15.03
CA ALA A 52 12.23 -4.47 -13.93
C ALA A 52 10.96 -3.62 -13.94
N THR A 53 10.57 -3.11 -15.11
CA THR A 53 9.33 -2.33 -15.27
C THR A 53 8.09 -3.12 -14.87
N ALA A 54 7.95 -4.36 -15.36
CA ALA A 54 6.80 -5.20 -15.04
C ALA A 54 6.70 -5.55 -13.54
N ILE A 55 7.85 -5.82 -12.90
CA ILE A 55 7.91 -6.09 -11.46
C ILE A 55 7.52 -4.84 -10.67
N ARG A 56 8.09 -3.67 -11.00
CA ARG A 56 7.78 -2.40 -10.35
C ARG A 56 6.29 -2.07 -10.42
N GLU A 57 5.69 -2.17 -11.60
CA GLU A 57 4.25 -1.91 -11.77
C GLU A 57 3.39 -2.85 -10.93
N SER A 58 3.77 -4.13 -10.87
CA SER A 58 3.05 -5.13 -10.08
C SER A 58 3.15 -4.85 -8.58
N LEU A 59 4.33 -4.46 -8.09
CA LEU A 59 4.55 -4.09 -6.70
C LEU A 59 3.82 -2.79 -6.33
N TRP A 60 3.78 -1.80 -7.23
CA TRP A 60 3.02 -0.58 -7.01
C TRP A 60 1.52 -0.83 -6.88
N LYS A 61 0.94 -1.67 -7.75
CA LYS A 61 -0.48 -2.09 -7.64
C LYS A 61 -0.77 -2.72 -6.27
N LEU A 62 0.17 -3.51 -5.74
CA LEU A 62 0.04 -4.10 -4.40
C LEU A 62 0.05 -3.03 -3.29
N VAL A 63 0.96 -2.06 -3.38
CA VAL A 63 1.01 -0.92 -2.44
C VAL A 63 -0.28 -0.12 -2.46
N GLU A 64 -0.83 0.16 -3.64
CA GLU A 64 -2.11 0.86 -3.79
C GLU A 64 -3.26 0.09 -3.15
N ALA A 65 -3.33 -1.23 -3.37
CA ALA A 65 -4.31 -2.09 -2.73
C ALA A 65 -4.20 -2.04 -1.19
N PHE A 66 -2.97 -2.03 -0.66
CA PHE A 66 -2.76 -1.88 0.78
C PHE A 66 -3.18 -0.51 1.31
N LYS A 67 -2.95 0.58 0.56
CA LYS A 67 -3.43 1.92 0.94
C LYS A 67 -4.96 1.95 1.04
N ILE A 68 -5.67 1.36 0.08
CA ILE A 68 -7.13 1.26 0.10
C ILE A 68 -7.59 0.42 1.29
N ARG A 69 -6.97 -0.74 1.52
CA ARG A 69 -7.29 -1.61 2.67
C ARG A 69 -7.08 -0.88 4.00
N ARG A 70 -5.98 -0.16 4.15
CA ARG A 70 -5.67 0.62 5.35
C ARG A 70 -6.75 1.67 5.63
N LYS A 71 -7.21 2.40 4.61
CA LYS A 71 -8.31 3.38 4.77
C LYS A 71 -9.58 2.71 5.30
N ARG A 72 -9.97 1.55 4.75
CA ARG A 72 -11.14 0.80 5.20
C ARG A 72 -11.01 0.29 6.64
N VAL A 73 -9.82 -0.17 7.02
CA VAL A 73 -9.55 -0.60 8.40
C VAL A 73 -9.67 0.58 9.35
N LEU A 74 -9.07 1.72 9.02
CA LEU A 74 -9.16 2.93 9.85
C LEU A 74 -10.61 3.39 10.02
N GLN A 75 -11.41 3.41 8.95
CA GLN A 75 -12.82 3.74 9.05
C GLN A 75 -13.54 2.84 10.06
N ARG A 76 -13.37 1.52 9.93
CA ARG A 76 -13.97 0.55 10.86
C ARG A 76 -13.53 0.75 12.31
N MET A 77 -12.28 1.17 12.53
CA MET A 77 -11.80 1.46 13.88
C MET A 77 -12.50 2.68 14.47
N PHE A 78 -12.76 3.72 13.66
CA PHE A 78 -13.53 4.88 14.10
C PHE A 78 -14.99 4.52 14.37
N ASP A 79 -15.63 3.79 13.45
CA ASP A 79 -17.02 3.35 13.59
C ASP A 79 -17.19 2.53 14.89
N MET A 80 -16.30 1.55 15.12
CA MET A 80 -16.31 0.73 16.33
C MET A 80 -16.07 1.55 17.62
N ALA A 81 -15.19 2.55 17.56
CA ALA A 81 -14.94 3.41 18.71
C ALA A 81 -16.17 4.27 19.06
N ASP A 82 -16.89 4.77 18.06
CA ASP A 82 -18.12 5.54 18.24
C ASP A 82 -19.25 4.66 18.77
N GLU A 83 -19.46 3.48 18.18
CA GLU A 83 -20.44 2.49 18.66
C GLU A 83 -20.19 2.12 20.13
N THR A 84 -18.93 1.83 20.48
CA THR A 84 -18.55 1.47 21.86
C THR A 84 -18.83 2.62 22.84
N LEU A 85 -18.57 3.87 22.43
CA LEU A 85 -18.83 5.04 23.25
C LEU A 85 -20.33 5.22 23.50
N GLN A 86 -21.15 5.10 22.45
CA GLN A 86 -22.60 5.21 22.54
C GLN A 86 -23.19 4.14 23.46
N GLU A 87 -22.79 2.87 23.27
CA GLU A 87 -23.22 1.75 24.14
C GLU A 87 -22.86 1.98 25.61
N THR A 88 -21.71 2.59 25.89
CA THR A 88 -21.29 2.89 27.27
C THR A 88 -22.13 3.99 27.89
N LEU A 89 -22.50 5.01 27.12
CA LEU A 89 -23.30 6.15 27.60
C LEU A 89 -24.79 5.79 27.75
N ASP A 90 -25.33 4.92 26.90
CA ASP A 90 -26.74 4.49 26.97
C ASP A 90 -26.99 3.44 28.07
N ALA A 91 -25.93 2.86 28.65
CA ALA A 91 -25.99 1.91 29.75
C ALA A 91 -26.01 2.57 31.15
N GLU A 92 -25.83 3.88 31.23
CA GLU A 92 -25.99 4.71 32.45
C GLU A 92 -27.42 5.24 32.62
#